data_AF-A0A7Y3WVH1-F1
#
_entry.id   AF-A0A7Y3WVH1-F1
#
_cell.length_a   1.000
_cell.length_b   1.000
_cell.length_c   1.000
_cell.angle_alpha   90.00
_cell.angle_beta   90.00
_cell.angle_gamma   90.00
#
_symmetry.space_group_name_H-M   'P 1'
#
loop_
_entity.id
_entity.type
_entity.pdbx_description
1 polymer ?
#
loop_
_entity_poly.entity_id
_entity_poly.type
_entity_poly.pdbx_seq_one_letter_code
_entity_poly.pdbx_strand_id
1 'polypeptide(L)'
;MEEKTNIITIRLSEADAAVLKRAADQCGQSLTEFAHTSILRFADAVINGRLIAMTPEGFSDFCLGLSEPGAPVPEMVELINRPVPWERGQTADK
;
A
#
# COMPACT_ATOMS: atom_id res chain seq x y z
N MET A 1 -24.30 4.04 16.74
CA MET A 1 -23.50 2.87 16.34
C MET A 1 -22.41 2.75 17.39
N GLU A 2 -22.49 1.78 18.29
CA GLU A 2 -21.47 1.61 19.35
C GLU A 2 -20.12 1.24 18.72
N GLU A 3 -19.10 2.06 18.97
CA GLU A 3 -17.72 1.72 18.61
C GLU A 3 -17.21 0.65 19.57
N LYS A 4 -17.04 -0.57 19.06
CA LYS A 4 -16.40 -1.65 19.82
C LYS A 4 -14.90 -1.38 19.92
N THR A 5 -14.44 -1.04 21.13
CA THR A 5 -13.02 -0.87 21.42
C THR A 5 -12.40 -2.20 21.81
N ASN A 6 -11.31 -2.60 21.15
CA ASN A 6 -10.51 -3.78 21.50
C ASN A 6 -9.21 -3.35 22.19
N ILE A 7 -8.79 -4.07 23.22
CA ILE A 7 -7.54 -3.80 23.95
C ILE A 7 -6.47 -4.78 23.49
N ILE A 8 -5.31 -4.25 23.09
CA ILE A 8 -4.11 -5.04 22.79
C ILE A 8 -3.12 -4.87 23.94
N THR A 9 -2.70 -5.98 24.55
CA THR A 9 -1.68 -5.97 25.61
C THR A 9 -0.35 -6.46 25.05
N ILE A 10 0.69 -5.64 25.15
CA ILE A 10 2.05 -5.93 24.65
C ILE A 10 3.02 -5.94 25.83
N ARG A 11 3.89 -6.93 25.90
CA ARG A 11 5.03 -6.95 26.83
C ARG A 11 6.27 -6.44 26.11
N LEU A 12 6.97 -5.51 26.73
CA LEU A 12 8.21 -4.93 26.21
C LEU A 12 9.35 -5.22 27.19
N SER A 13 10.56 -5.37 26.65
CA SER A 13 11.76 -5.30 27.49
C SER A 13 11.93 -3.87 28.02
N GLU A 14 12.69 -3.72 29.11
CA GLU A 14 13.01 -2.39 29.65
C GLU A 14 13.75 -1.53 28.61
N ALA A 15 14.65 -2.15 27.84
CA ALA A 15 15.39 -1.48 26.78
C ALA A 15 14.45 -0.96 25.67
N ASP A 16 13.54 -1.79 25.18
CA ASP A 16 12.59 -1.40 24.12
C ASP A 16 11.63 -0.31 24.61
N ALA A 17 11.14 -0.43 25.85
CA ALA A 17 10.29 0.60 26.45
C ALA A 17 11.00 1.95 26.56
N ALA A 18 12.30 1.95 26.91
CA ALA A 18 13.09 3.18 26.97
C ALA A 18 13.29 3.82 25.57
N VAL A 19 13.50 3.01 24.53
CA VAL A 19 13.60 3.50 23.15
C VAL A 19 12.27 4.12 22.69
N LEU A 20 11.14 3.42 22.89
CA LEU A 20 9.82 3.93 22.51
C LEU A 20 9.49 5.23 23.24
N LYS A 21 9.80 5.32 24.54
CA LYS A 21 9.58 6.54 25.32
C LYS A 21 10.38 7.72 24.77
N ARG A 22 11.67 7.53 24.49
CA ARG A 22 12.52 8.59 23.91
C ARG A 22 11.99 9.05 22.54
N ALA A 23 11.52 8.11 21.71
CA ALA A 23 10.93 8.45 20.42
C ALA A 23 9.63 9.26 20.57
N ALA A 24 8.76 8.86 21.50
CA ALA A 24 7.54 9.60 21.81
C ALA A 24 7.85 11.03 22.32
N ASP A 25 8.80 11.16 23.24
CA ASP A 25 9.26 12.46 23.77
C ASP A 25 9.79 13.36 22.64
N GLN A 26 10.58 12.81 21.71
CA GLN A 26 11.11 13.53 20.55
C GLN A 26 10.01 14.01 19.58
N CYS A 27 8.91 13.25 19.49
CA CYS A 27 7.74 13.59 18.70
C CYS A 27 6.74 14.51 19.46
N GLY A 28 6.98 14.82 20.74
CA GLY A 28 6.06 15.60 21.57
C GLY A 28 4.73 14.88 21.85
N GLN A 29 4.72 13.55 21.79
CA GLN A 29 3.53 12.72 21.95
C GLN A 29 3.59 11.92 23.25
N SER A 30 2.43 11.51 23.77
CA SER A 30 2.40 10.51 24.83
C SER A 30 2.87 9.14 24.30
N LEU A 31 3.43 8.29 25.17
CA LEU A 31 3.88 6.95 24.79
C LEU A 31 2.76 6.12 24.15
N THR A 32 1.54 6.21 24.68
CA THR A 32 0.37 5.48 24.17
C THR A 32 -0.07 5.99 22.80
N GLU A 33 -0.09 7.30 22.60
CA GLU A 33 -0.44 7.92 21.32
C GLU A 33 0.60 7.64 20.24
N PHE A 34 1.88 7.75 20.59
CA PHE A 34 2.99 7.41 19.71
C PHE A 34 2.93 5.94 19.29
N ALA A 35 2.72 5.03 20.24
CA ALA A 35 2.58 3.60 19.95
C ALA A 35 1.37 3.32 19.05
N HIS A 36 0.20 3.88 19.37
CA HIS A 36 -1.03 3.69 18.60
C HIS A 36 -0.87 4.16 17.14
N THR A 37 -0.40 5.38 16.93
CA THR A 37 -0.20 5.95 15.60
C THR A 37 0.89 5.22 14.81
N SER A 38 1.98 4.82 15.48
CA SER A 38 3.07 4.07 14.86
C SER A 38 2.65 2.67 14.41
N ILE A 39 1.87 1.96 15.23
CA ILE A 39 1.34 0.62 14.89
C ILE A 39 0.42 0.73 13.68
N LEU A 40 -0.52 1.68 13.68
CA LEU A 40 -1.44 1.86 12.56
C LEU A 40 -0.71 2.25 11.27
N ARG A 41 0.25 3.18 11.35
CA ARG A 41 1.06 3.58 10.20
C ARG A 41 1.88 2.41 9.65
N PHE A 42 2.45 1.58 10.52
CA PHE A 42 3.18 0.39 10.10
C PHE A 42 2.25 -0.64 9.46
N ALA A 43 1.09 -0.90 10.05
CA ALA A 43 0.10 -1.82 9.50
C ALA A 43 -0.39 -1.34 8.13
N ASP A 44 -0.67 -0.04 7.96
CA ASP A 44 -1.03 0.55 6.68
C ASP A 44 0.09 0.35 5.65
N ALA A 45 1.33 0.64 6.03
CA ALA A 45 2.49 0.40 5.19
C ALA A 45 2.71 -1.08 4.85
N VAL A 46 2.25 -2.04 5.66
CA VAL A 46 2.32 -3.48 5.34
C VAL A 46 1.17 -3.90 4.43
N ILE A 47 -0.05 -3.41 4.68
CA ILE A 47 -1.24 -3.76 3.92
C ILE A 47 -1.21 -3.13 2.52
N ASN A 48 -0.82 -1.86 2.45
CA ASN A 48 -0.77 -1.07 1.22
C ASN A 48 0.63 -1.04 0.61
N GLY A 49 1.65 -1.50 1.33
CA GLY A 49 3.06 -1.48 0.90
C GLY A 49 3.34 -2.43 -0.23
N ARG A 50 3.19 -1.90 -1.44
CA ARG A 50 3.80 -2.36 -2.69
C ARG A 50 5.33 -2.12 -2.67
N LEU A 51 6.03 -2.46 -1.58
CA LEU A 51 7.48 -2.34 -1.56
C LEU A 51 8.06 -3.45 -2.44
N ILE A 52 8.22 -3.15 -3.72
CA ILE A 52 8.95 -4.02 -4.66
C ILE A 52 10.43 -3.76 -4.42
N ALA A 53 11.01 -4.55 -3.52
CA ALA A 53 12.45 -4.57 -3.34
C ALA A 53 13.09 -5.18 -4.59
N MET A 54 14.00 -4.45 -5.22
CA MET A 54 14.75 -4.88 -6.40
C MET A 54 16.23 -4.55 -6.24
N THR A 55 17.09 -5.29 -6.93
CA THR A 55 18.52 -4.97 -6.97
C THR A 55 18.73 -3.69 -7.79
N PRO A 56 19.89 -3.01 -7.65
CA PRO A 56 20.19 -1.84 -8.48
C PRO A 56 20.08 -2.12 -9.98
N GLU A 57 20.46 -3.31 -10.43
CA GLU A 57 20.36 -3.75 -11.83
C GLU A 57 18.90 -3.87 -12.25
N GLY A 58 18.07 -4.54 -11.44
CA GLY A 58 16.64 -4.66 -11.71
C GLY A 58 15.90 -3.31 -11.74
N PHE A 59 16.35 -2.34 -10.94
CA PHE A 59 15.84 -0.97 -10.99
C PHE A 59 16.25 -0.25 -12.28
N SER A 60 17.50 -0.44 -12.73
CA SER A 60 17.98 0.10 -14.01
C SER A 60 17.16 -0.44 -15.18
N ASP A 61 16.94 -1.75 -15.24
CA ASP A 61 16.15 -2.40 -16.30
C ASP A 61 14.70 -1.91 -16.30
N PHE A 62 14.12 -1.72 -15.11
CA PHE A 62 12.78 -1.16 -14.95
C PHE A 62 12.70 0.28 -15.49
N CYS A 63 13.67 1.13 -15.17
CA CYS A 63 13.73 2.50 -15.68
C CYS A 63 13.87 2.54 -17.21
N LEU A 64 14.64 1.62 -17.80
CA LEU A 64 14.75 1.49 -19.25
C LEU A 64 13.39 1.12 -19.86
N GLY A 65 12.71 0.09 -19.34
CA GLY A 65 11.40 -0.34 -19.83
C GLY A 65 10.31 0.74 -19.72
N LEU A 66 10.38 1.64 -18.73
CA LEU A 66 9.49 2.80 -18.62
C LEU A 66 9.79 3.93 -19.61
N SER A 67 11.05 4.05 -20.03
CA SER A 67 11.52 5.15 -20.89
C SER A 67 11.31 4.84 -22.37
N GLU A 68 11.20 3.56 -22.73
CA GLU A 68 10.93 3.12 -24.08
C GLU A 68 9.44 3.29 -24.45
N PRO A 69 9.13 3.63 -25.71
CA PRO A 69 7.75 3.61 -26.20
C PRO A 69 7.15 2.21 -26.02
N GLY A 70 5.94 2.15 -25.45
CA GLY A 70 5.25 0.87 -25.23
C GLY A 70 5.06 0.12 -26.55
N ALA A 71 5.63 -1.09 -26.63
CA ALA A 71 5.40 -1.99 -27.76
C ALA A 71 4.00 -2.60 -27.65
N PRO A 72 3.18 -2.56 -28.72
CA PRO A 72 1.87 -3.17 -28.70
C PRO A 72 2.02 -4.70 -28.61
N VAL A 73 1.41 -5.28 -27.59
CA VAL A 73 1.26 -6.74 -27.46
C VAL A 73 -0.06 -7.12 -28.14
N PRO A 74 -0.05 -7.89 -29.25
CA PRO A 74 -1.26 -8.15 -30.05
C PRO A 74 -2.45 -8.66 -29.23
N GLU A 75 -2.21 -9.56 -28.29
CA GLU A 75 -3.22 -10.12 -27.40
C GLU A 75 -3.84 -9.07 -26.47
N MET A 76 -3.04 -8.11 -25.99
CA MET A 76 -3.54 -7.00 -25.17
C MET A 76 -4.33 -6.00 -26.01
N VAL A 77 -3.87 -5.73 -27.23
CA VAL A 77 -4.56 -4.84 -28.18
C VAL A 77 -5.92 -5.42 -28.56
N GLU A 78 -6.00 -6.72 -28.84
CA GLU A 78 -7.27 -7.40 -29.11
C GLU A 78 -8.22 -7.31 -27.91
N LEU A 79 -7.72 -7.56 -26.69
CA LEU A 79 -8.53 -7.52 -25.48
C LEU A 79 -9.09 -6.12 -25.19
N ILE A 80 -8.27 -5.08 -25.33
CA ILE A 80 -8.66 -3.69 -25.07
C ILE A 80 -9.68 -3.19 -26.12
N ASN A 81 -9.49 -3.57 -27.38
CA ASN A 81 -10.40 -3.17 -28.46
C ASN A 81 -11.69 -4.00 -28.51
N ARG A 82 -11.81 -5.06 -27.70
CA ARG A 82 -13.00 -5.90 -27.68
C ARG A 82 -14.19 -5.09 -27.11
N PRO A 83 -15.27 -4.92 -27.87
CA PRO A 83 -16.43 -4.18 -27.40
C PRO A 83 -17.03 -4.84 -26.16
N VAL A 84 -17.39 -3.99 -25.19
CA VAL A 84 -17.88 -4.46 -23.90
C VAL A 84 -19.22 -5.20 -24.07
N PRO A 85 -19.47 -6.28 -23.31
CA PRO A 85 -20.64 -7.12 -23.53
C PRO A 85 -22.00 -6.42 -23.38
N TRP A 86 -22.09 -5.34 -22.59
CA TRP A 86 -23.35 -4.66 -22.27
C TRP A 86 -23.75 -3.55 -23.25
N GLU A 87 -22.88 -3.16 -24.19
CA GLU A 87 -23.22 -2.21 -25.25
C GLU A 87 -24.04 -2.86 -26.39
N ARG A 88 -24.07 -4.19 -26.44
CA ARG A 88 -24.81 -4.94 -27.47
C ARG A 88 -26.33 -4.93 -27.28
N GLY A 89 -26.84 -4.28 -26.23
CA GLY A 89 -28.28 -4.22 -25.90
C GLY A 89 -28.95 -2.85 -26.11
N GLN A 90 -28.22 -1.79 -26.48
CA GLN A 90 -28.81 -0.44 -26.60
C GLN A 90 -29.42 -0.12 -27.98
N THR A 91 -29.34 -1.02 -28.97
CA THR A 91 -29.96 -0.83 -30.29
C THR A 91 -31.35 -1.44 -30.44
N ALA A 92 -32.00 -1.87 -29.35
CA ALA A 92 -33.35 -2.42 -29.36
C ALA A 92 -34.35 -1.52 -28.63
N ASP A 93 -34.33 -0.21 -28.91
CA ASP A 93 -35.47 0.68 -28.63
C ASP A 93 -35.43 1.87 -29.61
N LYS A 94 -35.92 1.65 -30.84
CA LYS A 94 -36.41 2.71 -31.73
C LYS A 94 -37.39 2.15 -32.75
#